data_AF-A0A1J1LLX6-F1
#
_entry.id   AF-A0A1J1LLX6-F1
#
_cell.length_a   1.000
_cell.length_b   1.000
_cell.length_c   1.000
_cell.angle_alpha   90.00
_cell.angle_beta   90.00
_cell.angle_gamma   90.00
#
_symmetry.space_group_name_H-M   'P 1'
#
loop_
_entity.id
_entity.type
_entity.pdbx_description
1 polymer ?
#
loop_
_entity_poly.entity_id
_entity_poly.type
_entity_poly.pdbx_seq_one_letter_code
_entity_poly.pdbx_strand_id
1 'polypeptide(L)' 'MINNILFCLKHQTQLGWLIDPQERLILVFKPKQELEVFEGEQILPILDSLKGYQLSVN' A
#
# COMPACT_ATOMS: atom_id res chain seq x y z
N MET A 1 -1.19 6.00 13.43
CA MET A 1 -0.79 4.89 12.53
C MET A 1 -0.20 5.42 11.22
N ILE A 2 -0.94 6.24 10.45
CA ILE A 2 -0.45 6.87 9.20
C ILE A 2 0.89 7.61 9.35
N ASN A 3 1.13 8.29 10.48
CA ASN A 3 2.39 9.03 10.71
C ASN A 3 3.65 8.18 10.54
N ASN A 4 3.61 6.89 10.92
CA ASN A 4 4.76 6.00 10.78
C ASN A 4 5.02 5.67 9.31
N ILE A 5 3.96 5.43 8.54
CA ILE A 5 4.07 5.17 7.10
C ILE A 5 4.64 6.40 6.40
N LEU A 6 4.12 7.59 6.70
CA LEU A 6 4.62 8.85 6.15
C LEU A 6 6.08 9.12 6.54
N PHE A 7 6.47 8.80 7.78
CA PHE A 7 7.86 8.86 8.22
C PHE A 7 8.75 7.95 7.36
N CYS A 8 8.38 6.68 7.20
CA CYS A 8 9.15 5.73 6.39
C CYS A 8 9.29 6.19 4.92
N LEU A 9 8.23 6.76 4.33
CA LEU A 9 8.26 7.29 2.96
C LEU A 9 9.23 8.47 2.82
N LYS A 10 9.31 9.35 3.83
CA LYS A 10 10.33 10.42 3.87
C LYS A 10 11.76 9.86 3.92
N HIS A 11 11.93 8.66 4.47
CA HIS A 11 13.20 7.92 4.55
C HIS A 11 13.35 6.88 3.43
N GLN A 12 12.85 7.18 2.22
CA GLN A 12 13.07 6.39 1.00
C GLN A 12 12.40 5.00 0.95
N THR A 13 11.44 4.74 1.84
CA THR A 13 10.56 3.56 1.66
C THR A 13 9.78 3.73 0.36
N GLN A 14 9.69 2.66 -0.44
CA GLN A 14 9.11 2.70 -1.78
C GLN A 14 7.59 2.47 -1.78
N LEU A 15 7.08 1.77 -0.77
CA LEU A 15 5.68 1.36 -0.68
C LEU A 15 5.28 1.18 0.80
N GLY A 16 4.13 1.72 1.18
CA GLY A 16 3.50 1.46 2.46
C GLY A 16 2.03 1.10 2.27
N TRP A 17 1.55 0.10 3.01
CA TRP A 17 0.15 -0.29 3.04
C TRP A 17 -0.42 -0.05 4.43
N LEU A 18 -1.63 0.49 4.48
CA LEU A 18 -2.48 0.47 5.67
C LEU A 18 -3.71 -0.38 5.33
N ILE A 19 -3.78 -1.54 5.97
CA ILE A 19 -4.86 -2.51 5.78
C ILE A 19 -5.94 -2.15 6.80
N ASP A 20 -7.16 -1.94 6.32
CA ASP A 20 -8.35 -1.83 7.16
C ASP A 20 -9.23 -3.07 6.99
N PRO A 21 -9.17 -4.03 7.92
CA PRO A 21 -9.96 -5.26 7.84
C PRO A 21 -11.47 -5.04 8.04
N GLN A 22 -11.89 -3.95 8.70
CA GLN A 22 -13.30 -3.68 8.94
C GLN A 22 -13.99 -3.20 7.67
N GLU A 23 -13.32 -2.28 6.97
CA GLU A 23 -13.77 -1.71 5.70
C GLU A 23 -13.42 -2.61 4.49
N ARG A 24 -12.56 -3.63 4.67
CA ARG A 24 -12.01 -4.48 3.59
C ARG A 24 -11.37 -3.65 2.47
N LEU A 25 -10.51 -2.73 2.86
CA LEU A 25 -9.73 -1.92 1.93
C LEU A 25 -8.26 -1.82 2.34
N ILE A 26 -7.42 -1.50 1.37
CA ILE A 26 -6.01 -1.21 1.58
C ILE A 26 -5.71 0.18 1.04
N LEU A 27 -5.20 1.03 1.92
CA LEU A 27 -4.67 2.34 1.63
C LEU A 27 -3.21 2.21 1.24
N VAL A 28 -2.88 2.59 0.01
CA VAL A 28 -1.54 2.48 -0.56
C VAL A 28 -0.88 3.85 -0.60
N PHE A 29 0.33 3.90 -0.05
CA PHE A 29 1.16 5.09 -0.03
C PHE A 29 2.45 4.85 -0.81
N LYS A 30 2.74 5.72 -1.78
CA LYS A 30 3.98 5.70 -2.56
C LYS A 30 4.65 7.08 -2.50
N PRO A 31 5.98 7.16 -2.63
CA PRO A 31 6.69 8.45 -2.65
C PRO A 31 6.17 9.36 -3.77
N LYS A 32 5.83 10.61 -3.41
CA LYS A 32 5.42 11.68 -4.35
C LYS A 32 4.17 11.34 -5.18
N GLN A 33 3.34 10.41 -4.72
CA GLN A 33 2.05 10.10 -5.32
C GLN A 33 0.95 10.37 -4.29
N GLU A 34 -0.26 10.55 -4.79
CA GLU A 34 -1.45 10.63 -3.93
C GLU A 34 -1.74 9.27 -3.30
N LEU A 35 -2.52 9.30 -2.23
CA LEU A 35 -3.01 8.10 -1.55
C LEU A 35 -3.99 7.37 -2.47
N GLU A 36 -3.76 6.08 -2.68
CA GLU A 36 -4.64 5.22 -3.46
C GLU A 36 -5.41 4.27 -2.52
N VAL A 37 -6.65 3.93 -2.88
CA VAL A 37 -7.49 2.97 -2.14
C VAL A 37 -7.76 1.77 -3.04
N PHE A 38 -7.57 0.59 -2.47
CA PHE A 38 -7.81 -0.69 -3.15
C PHE A 38 -8.81 -1.52 -2.37
N GLU A 39 -9.72 -2.18 -3.08
CA GLU A 39 -10.77 -3.05 -2.54
C GLU A 39 -11.03 -4.26 -3.44
N GLY A 40 -11.63 -5.30 -2.87
CA GLY A 40 -12.00 -6.51 -3.61
C GLY A 40 -10.83 -7.18 -4.34
N GLU A 41 -11.02 -7.49 -5.62
CA GLU A 41 -10.04 -8.18 -6.48
C GLU A 41 -9.04 -7.23 -7.16
N GLN A 42 -9.00 -5.95 -6.77
CA GLN A 42 -8.04 -5.03 -7.35
C GLN A 42 -6.61 -5.47 -7.00
N ILE A 43 -5.75 -5.58 -8.03
CA ILE A 43 -4.36 -5.99 -7.84
C ILE A 43 -3.58 -4.87 -7.16
N LEU A 44 -3.01 -5.20 -6.02
CA LEU A 44 -2.22 -4.28 -5.23
C LEU A 44 -0.86 -4.01 -5.91
N PRO A 45 -0.37 -2.78 -5.88
CA PRO A 45 0.98 -2.48 -6.31
C PRO A 45 1.97 -3.09 -5.33
N ILE A 46 2.90 -3.88 -5.84
CA ILE A 46 3.94 -4.56 -5.06
C ILE A 46 5.31 -3.92 -5.32
N LEU A 47 6.26 -4.22 -4.44
CA LEU A 47 7.65 -3.84 -4.64
C LEU A 47 8.25 -4.58 -5.85
N ASP A 48 9.19 -3.94 -6.54
CA ASP A 48 9.89 -4.55 -7.69
C ASP A 48 10.58 -5.87 -7.33
N SER A 49 11.05 -6.01 -6.09
CA SER A 49 11.65 -7.24 -5.56
C SER A 49 10.64 -8.39 -5.41
N LEU A 50 9.35 -8.10 -5.45
CA LEU A 50 8.24 -9.04 -5.28
C LEU A 50 7.47 -9.29 -6.57
N LYS A 51 8.00 -8.95 -7.74
CA LYS A 51 7.34 -9.04 -9.07
C LYS A 51 6.65 -10.39 -9.42
N GLY A 52 6.95 -11.48 -8.71
CA GLY A 52 6.29 -12.78 -8.88
C GLY A 52 4.99 -12.97 -8.10
N TYR A 53 4.61 -12.02 -7.23
CA TYR A 53 3.41 -12.11 -6.40
C TYR A 53 2.27 -11.29 -6.98
N GLN A 54 1.04 -11.75 -6.79
CA GLN A 54 -0.17 -10.98 -7.04
C GLN A 54 -1.01 -11.03 -5.79
N LEU A 55 -1.38 -9.87 -5.28
CA LEU A 55 -2.15 -9.73 -4.06
C LEU A 55 -3.36 -8.87 -4.36
N SER A 56 -4.51 -9.30 -3.86
CA SER A 56 -5.75 -8.52 -3.81
C SER A 56 -6.17 -8.39 -2.33
N VAL A 57 -7.29 -7.71 -2.08
CA VAL A 57 -7.78 -7.49 -0.71
C VAL A 57 -8.52 -8.72 -0.16
N ASN A 58 -8.99 -9.62 -1.04
CA ASN A 58 -9.80 -10.80 -0.72
C ASN A 58 -8.98 -12.10 -0.62
#